data_AF-A0A9E8HGZ6-F1
#
_entry.id   AF-A0A9E8HGZ6-F1
#
_cell.length_a   1.000
_cell.length_b   1.000
_cell.length_c   1.000
_cell.angle_alpha   90.00
_cell.angle_beta   90.00
_cell.angle_gamma   90.00
#
_symmetry.space_group_name_H-M   'P 1'
#
loop_
_entity.id
_entity.type
_entity.pdbx_description
1 polymer ?
#
loop_
_entity_poly.entity_id
_entity_poly.type
_entity_poly.pdbx_seq_one_letter_code
_entity_poly.pdbx_strand_id
1 'polypeptide(L)'
;MSKSNLLIPFGLVNGVMKFVDDVPNGKESGAICAACNNPLIARNGGSRRAHHFAHAHQTACENGVETAIHKMAKQILLDYKEIELPESRKSVQLTLGNGHSILEQGGFITGDPVVIPEQKFSADEGKEEVYEGRIRPDVILSKGKHKLRIEVAVTHFVDEHKEDKVIEKNMPMLEIDLSEFYRSPPANIDEFINAVINDTSNKTWIHNPKLECLYEQGIEQLQIKYDQEIKKQELEKQKKKEIERLKEEKRKSFLAHLHHKKEQFENKFSNEIKEFNTYRYKSTWITDRENLNIRDVALINAANQAHTYKNFHLFTKPYQKKNYHIFTSQTYKEDMIFNVSPVVWQHKVIEELFTHRKKYNLYSLTNLLISQYGLPDWVLSLYTENQRYKKMGRERNASYKEYGMYFMDKSFCHAIPSPYATVKRYLEKLTVIGLINFSFKAPITCEVVSLKVHDEDLSQKQKLWQEEVEQKKLKAHAKRAAAQLEIELAKEDERALLANRRALLWSADRRCFNLYGEVGRRCTRCQIQTHEKDGVLCPFCNNSGFNEIDNMPFYDKGVFIYRSCHWPRTSLKNMPDLSNLELLADELKQLPDMPS
;
A
#
# COMPACT_ATOMS: atom_id res chain seq x y z
N MET A 1 -56.80 8.97 57.17
CA MET A 1 -57.99 8.38 56.51
C MET A 1 -58.40 7.16 57.33
N SER A 2 -59.68 7.04 57.72
CA SER A 2 -60.14 6.07 58.74
C SER A 2 -60.08 4.61 58.26
N LYS A 3 -59.67 3.69 59.16
CA LYS A 3 -59.67 2.21 59.05
C LYS A 3 -61.06 1.57 58.78
N SER A 4 -62.04 2.31 58.26
CA SER A 4 -63.47 1.99 58.39
C SER A 4 -64.10 1.21 57.22
N ASN A 5 -63.36 0.36 56.50
CA ASN A 5 -63.98 -0.46 55.42
C ASN A 5 -63.26 -1.78 55.09
N LEU A 6 -62.53 -2.38 56.03
CA LEU A 6 -62.03 -3.75 55.85
C LEU A 6 -63.20 -4.74 55.95
N LEU A 7 -63.32 -5.63 54.97
CA LEU A 7 -64.39 -6.61 54.84
C LEU A 7 -63.84 -7.99 55.20
N ILE A 8 -64.53 -8.73 56.09
CA ILE A 8 -64.08 -10.06 56.53
C ILE A 8 -64.63 -11.12 55.56
N PRO A 9 -63.81 -11.80 54.75
CA PRO A 9 -64.31 -12.75 53.75
C PRO A 9 -64.61 -14.14 54.31
N PHE A 10 -63.99 -14.51 55.43
CA PHE A 10 -64.09 -15.85 56.02
C PHE A 10 -64.57 -15.80 57.47
N GLY A 11 -65.42 -16.76 57.84
CA GLY A 11 -65.97 -16.92 59.19
C GLY A 11 -65.76 -18.34 59.70
N LEU A 12 -65.63 -18.50 61.01
CA LEU A 12 -65.46 -19.82 61.63
C LEU A 12 -66.83 -20.41 61.98
N VAL A 13 -67.15 -21.58 61.45
CA VAL A 13 -68.41 -22.31 61.71
C VAL A 13 -68.07 -23.71 62.17
N ASN A 14 -68.46 -24.08 63.40
CA ASN A 14 -68.17 -25.39 64.00
C ASN A 14 -66.69 -25.80 63.91
N GLY A 15 -65.78 -24.83 64.09
CA GLY A 15 -64.33 -25.06 64.02
C GLY A 15 -63.73 -25.10 62.61
N VAL A 16 -64.53 -24.90 61.55
CA VAL A 16 -64.08 -24.88 60.16
C VAL A 16 -64.25 -23.49 59.57
N MET A 17 -63.22 -22.96 58.92
CA MET A 17 -63.28 -21.71 58.17
C MET A 17 -64.15 -21.90 56.92
N LYS A 18 -65.08 -20.96 56.71
CA LYS A 18 -66.01 -20.94 55.58
C LYS A 18 -65.95 -19.59 54.86
N PHE A 19 -66.02 -19.63 53.53
CA PHE A 19 -66.25 -18.43 52.74
C PHE A 19 -67.67 -17.92 52.98
N VAL A 20 -67.85 -16.61 52.87
CA VAL A 20 -69.14 -15.98 53.15
C VAL A 20 -70.27 -16.52 52.27
N ASP A 21 -69.99 -16.98 51.05
CA ASP A 21 -71.01 -17.54 50.15
C ASP A 21 -71.32 -19.02 50.41
N ASP A 22 -70.54 -19.68 51.26
CA ASP A 22 -70.75 -21.09 51.64
C ASP A 22 -71.68 -21.23 52.85
N VAL A 23 -72.26 -20.13 53.34
CA VAL A 23 -73.11 -20.10 54.54
C VAL A 23 -74.44 -19.38 54.29
N PRO A 24 -75.51 -19.71 55.05
CA PRO A 24 -76.78 -18.98 54.99
C PRO A 24 -76.61 -17.48 55.26
N ASN A 25 -77.34 -16.63 54.53
CA ASN A 25 -77.31 -15.18 54.72
C ASN A 25 -77.82 -14.78 56.12
N GLY A 26 -77.19 -13.76 56.72
CA GLY A 26 -77.60 -13.23 58.01
C GLY A 26 -77.02 -13.99 59.21
N LYS A 27 -77.79 -14.00 60.32
CA LYS A 27 -77.38 -14.62 61.60
C LYS A 27 -77.44 -16.14 61.58
N GLU A 28 -78.18 -16.72 60.64
CA GLU A 28 -78.33 -18.17 60.47
C GLU A 28 -77.03 -18.84 60.02
N SER A 29 -76.04 -18.07 59.54
CA SER A 29 -74.70 -18.58 59.23
C SER A 29 -74.00 -19.29 60.40
N GLY A 30 -74.33 -18.90 61.65
CA GLY A 30 -73.66 -19.42 62.85
C GLY A 30 -72.17 -19.07 62.92
N ALA A 31 -71.69 -18.17 62.05
CA ALA A 31 -70.27 -17.83 61.95
C ALA A 31 -69.81 -16.97 63.12
N ILE A 32 -68.60 -17.23 63.60
CA ILE A 32 -67.90 -16.40 64.59
C ILE A 32 -66.59 -15.85 64.01
N CYS A 33 -66.16 -14.70 64.52
CA CYS A 33 -64.92 -14.06 64.11
C CYS A 33 -63.71 -14.85 64.61
N ALA A 34 -62.82 -15.22 63.70
CA ALA A 34 -61.60 -15.98 64.00
C ALA A 34 -60.62 -15.26 64.95
N ALA A 35 -60.72 -13.94 65.08
CA ALA A 35 -59.87 -13.11 65.93
C ALA A 35 -60.48 -12.82 67.32
N CYS A 36 -61.73 -12.34 67.39
CA CYS A 36 -62.35 -11.91 68.64
C CYS A 36 -63.42 -12.88 69.18
N ASN A 37 -63.70 -13.97 68.48
CA ASN A 37 -64.71 -14.99 68.82
C ASN A 37 -66.16 -14.48 68.93
N ASN A 38 -66.44 -13.22 68.57
CA ASN A 38 -67.80 -12.69 68.58
C ASN A 38 -68.62 -13.17 67.37
N PRO A 39 -69.95 -13.28 67.49
CA PRO A 39 -70.82 -13.65 66.37
C PRO A 39 -70.74 -12.69 65.19
N LEU A 40 -70.76 -13.28 63.99
CA LEU A 40 -70.78 -12.58 62.70
C LEU A 40 -72.16 -12.69 62.05
N ILE A 41 -72.46 -11.75 61.15
CA ILE A 41 -73.62 -11.72 60.27
C ILE A 41 -73.10 -11.82 58.84
N ALA A 42 -73.49 -12.87 58.12
CA ALA A 42 -73.17 -12.99 56.70
C ALA A 42 -73.96 -11.96 55.88
N ARG A 43 -73.27 -11.23 55.00
CA ARG A 43 -73.83 -10.24 54.08
C ARG A 43 -73.56 -10.65 52.64
N ASN A 44 -74.14 -11.77 52.22
CA ASN A 44 -73.98 -12.39 50.90
C ASN A 44 -75.25 -12.37 50.02
N GLY A 45 -76.34 -11.77 50.50
CA GLY A 45 -77.59 -11.66 49.72
C GLY A 45 -77.73 -10.40 48.85
N GLY A 46 -76.68 -9.59 48.66
CA GLY A 46 -76.81 -8.26 48.06
C GLY A 46 -75.76 -7.94 47.00
N SER A 47 -76.13 -7.16 45.97
CA SER A 47 -75.29 -6.90 44.79
C SER A 47 -74.48 -5.59 44.83
N ARG A 48 -74.60 -4.78 45.89
CA ARG A 48 -74.00 -3.43 45.96
C ARG A 48 -72.61 -3.37 46.60
N ARG A 49 -72.24 -4.38 47.40
CA ARG A 49 -70.95 -4.46 48.10
C ARG A 49 -70.46 -5.91 47.98
N ALA A 50 -69.14 -6.10 48.01
CA ALA A 50 -68.58 -7.44 48.07
C ALA A 50 -69.15 -8.20 49.28
N HIS A 51 -69.41 -9.49 49.08
CA HIS A 51 -69.93 -10.35 50.13
C HIS A 51 -68.92 -10.43 51.27
N HIS A 52 -69.40 -10.32 52.51
CA HIS A 52 -68.54 -10.28 53.69
C HIS A 52 -69.30 -10.64 54.95
N PHE A 53 -68.55 -10.93 56.00
CA PHE A 53 -69.05 -11.00 57.36
C PHE A 53 -68.92 -9.63 58.05
N ALA A 54 -69.97 -9.26 58.78
CA ALA A 54 -69.99 -8.09 59.66
C ALA A 54 -70.22 -8.54 61.11
N HIS A 55 -69.62 -7.89 62.10
CA HIS A 55 -69.86 -8.22 63.50
C HIS A 55 -71.33 -7.92 63.88
N ALA A 56 -71.96 -8.85 64.62
CA ALA A 56 -73.35 -8.71 65.04
C ALA A 56 -73.57 -7.54 66.02
N HIS A 57 -72.51 -7.16 66.75
CA HIS A 57 -72.47 -6.01 67.65
C HIS A 57 -71.30 -5.10 67.28
N GLN A 58 -71.41 -3.81 67.60
CA GLN A 58 -70.33 -2.84 67.43
C GLN A 58 -69.14 -3.26 68.31
N THR A 59 -68.17 -3.91 67.69
CA THR A 59 -66.98 -4.46 68.33
C THR A 59 -65.75 -3.92 67.61
N ALA A 60 -64.80 -3.39 68.37
CA ALA A 60 -63.51 -2.96 67.84
C ALA A 60 -62.64 -4.21 67.62
N CYS A 61 -62.71 -4.79 66.42
CA CYS A 61 -61.89 -5.93 66.03
C CYS A 61 -60.87 -5.48 64.98
N GLU A 62 -59.67 -5.12 65.43
CA GLU A 62 -58.63 -4.57 64.55
C GLU A 62 -58.02 -5.63 63.60
N ASN A 63 -57.92 -6.89 64.06
CA ASN A 63 -57.21 -7.96 63.34
C ASN A 63 -58.14 -8.97 62.65
N GLY A 64 -59.45 -8.67 62.56
CA GLY A 64 -60.46 -9.63 62.10
C GLY A 64 -60.24 -10.17 60.69
N VAL A 65 -59.86 -9.30 59.75
CA VAL A 65 -59.60 -9.68 58.35
C VAL A 65 -58.30 -10.48 58.22
N GLU A 66 -57.22 -9.99 58.82
CA GLU A 66 -55.90 -10.65 58.80
C GLU A 66 -55.99 -12.08 59.33
N THR A 67 -56.52 -12.25 60.55
CA THR A 67 -56.64 -13.58 61.17
C THR A 67 -57.56 -14.50 60.37
N ALA A 68 -58.61 -13.97 59.75
CA ALA A 68 -59.51 -14.77 58.92
C ALA A 68 -58.81 -15.30 57.65
N ILE A 69 -58.07 -14.45 56.94
CA ILE A 69 -57.29 -14.82 55.75
C ILE A 69 -56.21 -15.85 56.14
N HIS A 70 -55.47 -15.59 57.21
CA HIS A 70 -54.39 -16.45 57.68
C HIS A 70 -54.87 -17.85 58.04
N LYS A 71 -55.97 -17.94 58.82
CA LYS A 71 -56.56 -19.25 59.17
C LYS A 71 -57.15 -19.98 57.97
N MET A 72 -57.76 -19.26 57.03
CA MET A 72 -58.30 -19.89 55.83
C MET A 72 -57.18 -20.49 54.96
N ALA A 73 -56.08 -19.75 54.78
CA ALA A 73 -54.92 -20.24 54.02
C ALA A 73 -54.31 -21.48 54.69
N LYS A 74 -54.13 -21.46 56.01
CA LYS A 74 -53.68 -22.63 56.79
C LYS A 74 -54.59 -23.84 56.56
N GLN A 75 -55.91 -23.66 56.66
CA GLN A 75 -56.87 -24.74 56.44
C GLN A 75 -56.76 -25.30 55.01
N ILE A 76 -56.71 -24.45 53.99
CA ILE A 76 -56.56 -24.88 52.59
C ILE A 76 -55.28 -25.70 52.38
N LEU A 77 -54.14 -25.27 52.94
CA LEU A 77 -52.88 -26.01 52.85
C LEU A 77 -52.97 -27.39 53.52
N LEU A 78 -53.66 -27.49 54.66
CA LEU A 78 -53.85 -28.74 55.39
C LEU A 78 -54.86 -29.69 54.73
N ASP A 79 -55.89 -29.13 54.08
CA ASP A 79 -56.93 -29.87 53.37
C ASP A 79 -56.40 -30.44 52.05
N TYR A 80 -55.73 -29.61 51.25
CA TYR A 80 -55.19 -30.01 49.95
C TYR A 80 -53.91 -30.83 50.08
N LYS A 81 -53.02 -30.47 51.02
CA LYS A 81 -51.66 -31.05 51.18
C LYS A 81 -50.83 -31.02 49.90
N GLU A 82 -51.16 -30.11 48.99
CA GLU A 82 -50.47 -29.89 47.73
C GLU A 82 -50.23 -28.40 47.56
N ILE A 83 -49.12 -28.02 46.91
CA ILE A 83 -48.80 -26.64 46.58
C ILE A 83 -47.85 -26.60 45.38
N GLU A 84 -48.05 -25.66 44.46
CA GLU A 84 -47.10 -25.33 43.40
C GLU A 84 -45.99 -24.44 43.97
N LEU A 85 -44.74 -24.86 43.77
CA LEU A 85 -43.56 -24.15 44.23
C LEU A 85 -43.01 -23.27 43.11
N PRO A 86 -42.59 -22.02 43.41
CA PRO A 86 -42.05 -21.11 42.41
C PRO A 86 -40.65 -21.55 41.94
N GLU A 87 -40.24 -21.06 40.75
CA GLU A 87 -38.86 -21.19 40.26
C GLU A 87 -37.89 -20.63 41.29
N SER A 88 -36.74 -21.28 41.43
CA SER A 88 -35.62 -20.79 42.23
C SER A 88 -34.37 -20.72 41.39
N ARG A 89 -33.65 -19.59 41.45
CA ARG A 89 -32.54 -19.27 40.55
C ARG A 89 -31.39 -18.60 41.30
N LYS A 90 -30.15 -19.00 41.00
CA LYS A 90 -28.93 -18.30 41.42
C LYS A 90 -27.91 -18.20 40.29
N SER A 91 -27.36 -17.02 40.11
CA SER A 91 -26.26 -16.76 39.16
C SER A 91 -24.94 -17.21 39.76
N VAL A 92 -24.26 -18.16 39.13
CA VAL A 92 -22.93 -18.65 39.57
C VAL A 92 -21.87 -17.62 39.20
N GLN A 93 -21.23 -17.02 40.20
CA GLN A 93 -20.16 -16.05 40.02
C GLN A 93 -18.98 -16.35 40.94
N LEU A 94 -17.80 -16.54 40.35
CA LEU A 94 -16.55 -16.76 41.07
C LEU A 94 -15.74 -15.46 41.12
N THR A 95 -15.56 -14.91 42.32
CA THR A 95 -14.69 -13.74 42.54
C THR A 95 -13.23 -14.17 42.52
N LEU A 96 -12.42 -13.55 41.65
CA LEU A 96 -10.99 -13.81 41.60
C LEU A 96 -10.27 -12.91 42.61
N GLY A 97 -9.43 -13.50 43.45
CA GLY A 97 -8.58 -12.74 44.37
C GLY A 97 -7.52 -11.89 43.64
N ASN A 98 -6.98 -10.89 44.34
CA ASN A 98 -5.89 -10.03 43.87
C ASN A 98 -4.59 -10.86 43.71
N GLY A 99 -4.46 -11.57 42.59
CA GLY A 99 -3.31 -12.44 42.31
C GLY A 99 -3.26 -13.00 40.88
N HIS A 100 -4.34 -12.84 40.10
CA HIS A 100 -4.39 -13.31 38.72
C HIS A 100 -4.25 -12.15 37.73
N SER A 101 -3.07 -12.06 37.11
CA SER A 101 -2.57 -11.01 36.19
C SER A 101 -3.41 -10.67 34.95
N ILE A 102 -4.63 -11.20 34.81
CA ILE A 102 -5.54 -10.92 33.69
C ILE A 102 -6.56 -9.84 34.05
N LEU A 103 -6.86 -9.63 35.34
CA LEU A 103 -7.88 -8.70 35.81
C LEU A 103 -7.29 -7.83 36.92
N GLU A 104 -6.72 -6.68 36.55
CA GLU A 104 -6.09 -5.73 37.49
C GLU A 104 -7.09 -5.05 38.46
N GLN A 105 -8.38 -5.40 38.42
CA GLN A 105 -9.40 -4.93 39.35
C GLN A 105 -10.43 -6.04 39.55
N GLY A 106 -10.33 -6.80 40.66
CA GLY A 106 -11.37 -7.68 41.22
C GLY A 106 -12.42 -8.21 40.24
N GLY A 107 -12.00 -8.96 39.22
CA GLY A 107 -12.92 -9.48 38.22
C GLY A 107 -13.61 -10.75 38.69
N PHE A 108 -14.80 -11.00 38.15
CA PHE A 108 -15.57 -12.22 38.41
C PHE A 108 -15.69 -13.03 37.12
N ILE A 109 -15.74 -14.35 37.26
CA ILE A 109 -16.08 -15.29 36.18
C ILE A 109 -17.51 -15.75 36.40
N THR A 110 -18.33 -15.70 35.36
CA THR A 110 -19.70 -16.20 35.38
C THR A 110 -19.75 -17.63 34.89
N GLY A 111 -20.40 -18.51 35.67
CA GLY A 111 -20.78 -19.85 35.24
C GLY A 111 -22.22 -19.91 34.76
N ASP A 112 -22.66 -21.10 34.36
CA ASP A 112 -24.06 -21.35 34.05
C ASP A 112 -24.91 -21.12 35.32
N PRO A 113 -26.05 -20.42 35.21
CA PRO A 113 -26.92 -20.20 36.35
C PRO A 113 -27.55 -21.53 36.80
N VAL A 114 -27.73 -21.68 38.11
CA VAL A 114 -28.48 -22.78 38.69
C VAL A 114 -29.95 -22.40 38.72
N VAL A 115 -30.80 -23.26 38.16
CA VAL A 115 -32.25 -23.08 38.12
C VAL A 115 -32.94 -24.35 38.59
N ILE A 116 -33.87 -24.21 39.53
CA ILE A 116 -34.83 -25.23 39.91
C ILE A 116 -36.19 -24.74 39.39
N PRO A 117 -36.78 -25.41 38.39
CA PRO A 117 -38.04 -24.97 37.80
C PRO A 117 -39.18 -25.08 38.82
N GLU A 118 -40.30 -24.43 38.50
CA GLU A 118 -41.56 -24.61 39.20
C GLU A 118 -41.92 -26.10 39.30
N GLN A 119 -42.43 -26.50 40.45
CA GLN A 119 -42.75 -27.91 40.71
C GLN A 119 -43.84 -28.05 41.77
N LYS A 120 -44.67 -29.08 41.61
CA LYS A 120 -45.68 -29.44 42.59
C LYS A 120 -45.10 -30.19 43.78
N PHE A 121 -45.48 -29.80 44.99
CA PHE A 121 -45.17 -30.52 46.22
C PHE A 121 -46.44 -31.15 46.81
N SER A 122 -46.58 -32.47 46.70
CA SER A 122 -47.66 -33.24 47.35
C SER A 122 -47.14 -33.93 48.62
N ALA A 123 -47.75 -33.62 49.76
CA ALA A 123 -47.37 -34.06 51.10
C ALA A 123 -48.26 -35.20 51.63
N ASP A 124 -47.69 -36.02 52.51
CA ASP A 124 -48.39 -37.11 53.20
C ASP A 124 -49.15 -36.55 54.44
N GLU A 125 -48.51 -35.61 55.13
CA GLU A 125 -49.05 -34.95 56.33
C GLU A 125 -48.87 -33.43 56.28
N GLY A 126 -49.77 -32.72 56.94
CA GLY A 126 -49.69 -31.29 57.20
C GLY A 126 -49.94 -31.01 58.67
N LYS A 127 -49.18 -30.07 59.26
CA LYS A 127 -49.36 -29.62 60.65
C LYS A 127 -49.28 -28.11 60.71
N GLU A 128 -50.22 -27.46 61.40
CA GLU A 128 -50.13 -26.03 61.67
C GLU A 128 -49.35 -25.74 62.96
N GLU A 129 -48.65 -24.61 62.97
CA GLU A 129 -48.20 -23.95 64.20
C GLU A 129 -47.27 -24.78 65.13
N VAL A 130 -46.49 -25.69 64.56
CA VAL A 130 -45.54 -26.54 65.29
C VAL A 130 -44.22 -25.81 65.52
N TYR A 131 -43.77 -25.75 66.77
CA TYR A 131 -42.43 -25.25 67.09
C TYR A 131 -41.35 -26.24 66.63
N GLU A 132 -40.47 -25.80 65.74
CA GLU A 132 -39.23 -26.49 65.39
C GLU A 132 -38.03 -25.72 65.97
N GLY A 133 -37.78 -25.98 67.25
CA GLY A 133 -36.80 -25.26 68.07
C GLY A 133 -37.31 -23.86 68.44
N ARG A 134 -36.73 -22.81 67.83
CA ARG A 134 -37.09 -21.40 68.07
C ARG A 134 -37.89 -20.76 66.93
N ILE A 135 -38.25 -21.54 65.91
CA ILE A 135 -39.01 -21.09 64.75
C ILE A 135 -40.36 -21.80 64.79
N ARG A 136 -41.43 -21.06 64.57
CA ARG A 136 -42.79 -21.58 64.47
C ARG A 136 -43.35 -21.18 63.11
N PRO A 137 -43.26 -22.06 62.10
CA PRO A 137 -43.92 -21.87 60.82
C PRO A 137 -45.44 -21.90 60.97
N ASP A 138 -46.13 -21.27 60.03
CA ASP A 138 -47.58 -21.33 59.98
C ASP A 138 -48.08 -22.73 59.63
N VAL A 139 -47.47 -23.34 58.60
CA VAL A 139 -47.75 -24.71 58.18
C VAL A 139 -46.45 -25.45 57.90
N ILE A 140 -46.44 -26.73 58.24
CA ILE A 140 -45.41 -27.68 57.83
C ILE A 140 -46.09 -28.78 57.01
N LEU A 141 -45.72 -28.89 55.74
CA LEU A 141 -46.10 -30.00 54.87
C LEU A 141 -44.96 -31.02 54.82
N SER A 142 -45.20 -32.27 55.19
CA SER A 142 -44.18 -33.33 55.19
C SER A 142 -44.45 -34.40 54.13
N LYS A 143 -43.41 -34.80 53.41
CA LYS A 143 -43.39 -35.96 52.50
C LYS A 143 -42.22 -36.87 52.87
N GLY A 144 -42.51 -38.01 53.50
CA GLY A 144 -41.47 -38.86 54.10
C GLY A 144 -40.56 -38.08 55.06
N LYS A 145 -39.27 -37.93 54.69
CA LYS A 145 -38.28 -37.16 55.48
C LYS A 145 -38.21 -35.68 55.13
N HIS A 146 -38.86 -35.27 54.04
CA HIS A 146 -38.82 -33.89 53.56
C HIS A 146 -39.91 -33.07 54.23
N LYS A 147 -39.57 -31.86 54.64
CA LYS A 147 -40.47 -30.92 55.31
C LYS A 147 -40.37 -29.56 54.63
N LEU A 148 -41.50 -29.07 54.14
CA LEU A 148 -41.67 -27.72 53.62
C LEU A 148 -42.34 -26.87 54.69
N ARG A 149 -41.65 -25.83 55.17
CA ARG A 149 -42.23 -24.81 56.04
C ARG A 149 -42.89 -23.77 55.17
N ILE A 150 -44.07 -23.33 55.55
CA ILE A 150 -44.81 -22.30 54.84
C ILE A 150 -45.16 -21.20 55.86
N GLU A 151 -44.86 -19.96 55.49
CA GLU A 151 -45.28 -18.75 56.17
C GLU A 151 -46.35 -18.07 55.31
N VAL A 152 -47.44 -17.63 55.93
CA VAL A 152 -48.52 -16.93 55.23
C VAL A 152 -48.43 -15.45 55.60
N ALA A 153 -48.04 -14.62 54.64
CA ALA A 153 -47.96 -13.18 54.80
C ALA A 153 -49.28 -12.52 54.41
N VAL A 154 -49.81 -11.66 55.28
CA VAL A 154 -51.01 -10.84 55.00
C VAL A 154 -50.73 -9.38 55.28
N THR A 155 -50.23 -9.08 56.48
CA THR A 155 -49.77 -7.74 56.87
C THR A 155 -48.30 -7.70 57.28
N HIS A 156 -47.73 -8.87 57.61
CA HIS A 156 -46.36 -9.05 58.02
C HIS A 156 -45.71 -10.14 57.17
N PHE A 157 -44.52 -9.85 56.66
CA PHE A 157 -43.65 -10.79 55.96
C PHE A 157 -42.61 -11.34 56.95
N VAL A 158 -41.94 -12.41 56.54
CA VAL A 158 -40.78 -13.00 57.23
C VAL A 158 -39.73 -11.91 57.40
N ASP A 159 -39.33 -11.66 58.65
CA ASP A 159 -38.26 -10.72 58.97
C ASP A 159 -36.87 -11.33 58.77
N GLU A 160 -35.86 -10.47 58.63
CA GLU A 160 -34.45 -10.85 58.44
C GLU A 160 -33.95 -11.83 59.51
N HIS A 161 -34.37 -11.67 60.76
CA HIS A 161 -33.91 -12.51 61.87
C HIS A 161 -34.54 -13.91 61.85
N LYS A 162 -35.76 -14.08 61.31
CA LYS A 162 -36.35 -15.40 61.03
C LYS A 162 -35.68 -16.01 59.79
N GLU A 163 -35.49 -15.24 58.73
CA GLU A 163 -34.77 -15.66 57.51
C GLU A 163 -33.38 -16.21 57.84
N ASP A 164 -32.56 -15.46 58.58
CA ASP A 164 -31.21 -15.87 59.01
C ASP A 164 -31.21 -17.24 59.71
N LYS A 165 -32.17 -17.47 60.60
CA LYS A 165 -32.27 -18.75 61.34
C LYS A 165 -32.74 -19.90 60.46
N VAL A 166 -33.58 -19.62 59.47
CA VAL A 166 -34.04 -20.61 58.50
C VAL A 166 -32.87 -21.03 57.61
N ILE A 167 -32.06 -20.07 57.15
CA ILE A 167 -30.84 -20.29 56.39
C ILE A 167 -29.80 -21.06 57.24
N GLU A 168 -29.51 -20.60 58.46
CA GLU A 168 -28.56 -21.23 59.39
C GLU A 168 -28.89 -22.70 59.64
N LYS A 169 -30.18 -23.02 59.80
CA LYS A 169 -30.65 -24.40 60.03
C LYS A 169 -30.89 -25.19 58.75
N ASN A 170 -30.64 -24.59 57.59
CA ASN A 170 -30.86 -25.19 56.28
C ASN A 170 -32.30 -25.72 56.09
N MET A 171 -33.30 -24.94 56.53
CA MET A 171 -34.70 -25.34 56.53
C MET A 171 -35.41 -24.87 55.25
N PRO A 172 -35.99 -25.76 54.42
CA PRO A 172 -36.82 -25.33 53.29
C PRO A 172 -38.02 -24.52 53.79
N MET A 173 -38.11 -23.26 53.37
CA MET A 173 -39.20 -22.37 53.75
C MET A 173 -39.68 -21.55 52.55
N LEU A 174 -41.00 -21.53 52.39
CA LEU A 174 -41.72 -20.74 51.41
C LEU A 174 -42.57 -19.71 52.12
N GLU A 175 -42.63 -18.50 51.60
CA GLU A 175 -43.59 -17.49 52.01
C GLU A 175 -44.65 -17.33 50.92
N ILE A 176 -45.92 -17.26 51.32
CA ILE A 176 -47.06 -16.98 50.44
C ILE A 176 -47.58 -15.58 50.77
N ASP A 177 -47.52 -14.67 49.80
CA ASP A 177 -48.09 -13.33 49.89
C ASP A 177 -49.58 -13.35 49.57
N LEU A 178 -50.41 -13.11 50.59
CA LEU A 178 -51.85 -12.94 50.51
C LEU A 178 -52.28 -11.53 50.91
N SER A 179 -51.35 -10.56 50.92
CA SER A 179 -51.60 -9.17 51.32
C SER A 179 -52.61 -8.46 50.42
N GLU A 180 -52.74 -8.88 49.15
CA GLU A 180 -53.76 -8.39 48.23
C GLU A 180 -55.18 -8.58 48.80
N PHE A 181 -55.43 -9.74 49.42
CA PHE A 181 -56.75 -10.07 49.99
C PHE A 181 -57.08 -9.28 51.26
N TYR A 182 -56.11 -8.60 51.87
CA TYR A 182 -56.33 -7.82 53.09
C TYR A 182 -57.26 -6.61 52.83
N ARG A 183 -57.13 -5.97 51.66
CA ARG A 183 -57.97 -4.81 51.28
C ARG A 183 -59.06 -5.17 50.27
N SER A 184 -58.83 -6.20 49.46
CA SER A 184 -59.73 -6.65 48.41
C SER A 184 -60.15 -8.08 48.70
N PRO A 185 -61.32 -8.33 49.33
CA PRO A 185 -61.74 -9.69 49.62
C PRO A 185 -61.89 -10.51 48.32
N PRO A 186 -61.58 -11.82 48.34
CA PRO A 186 -61.71 -12.68 47.17
C PRO A 186 -63.16 -12.70 46.66
N ALA A 187 -63.33 -12.75 45.34
CA ALA A 187 -64.63 -12.80 44.69
C ALA A 187 -65.35 -14.14 44.92
N ASN A 188 -64.58 -15.23 45.03
CA ASN A 188 -65.06 -16.56 45.36
C ASN A 188 -63.96 -17.39 46.04
N ILE A 189 -64.32 -18.58 46.53
CA ILE A 189 -63.37 -19.44 47.22
C ILE A 189 -62.27 -20.00 46.29
N ASP A 190 -62.58 -20.27 45.02
CA ASP A 190 -61.63 -20.84 44.07
C ASP A 190 -60.48 -19.87 43.75
N GLU A 191 -60.75 -18.56 43.70
CA GLU A 191 -59.72 -17.52 43.57
C GLU A 191 -58.70 -17.60 44.72
N PHE A 192 -59.19 -17.72 45.95
CA PHE A 192 -58.34 -17.80 47.13
C PHE A 192 -57.58 -19.13 47.19
N ILE A 193 -58.23 -20.25 46.84
CA ILE A 193 -57.56 -21.56 46.70
C ILE A 193 -56.45 -21.47 45.65
N ASN A 194 -56.73 -20.87 44.49
CA ASN A 194 -55.74 -20.71 43.43
C ASN A 194 -54.53 -19.90 43.91
N ALA A 195 -54.76 -18.79 44.62
CA ALA A 195 -53.69 -17.98 45.19
C ALA A 195 -52.86 -18.73 46.26
N VAL A 196 -53.48 -19.61 47.05
CA VAL A 196 -52.77 -20.40 48.07
C VAL A 196 -52.01 -21.58 47.46
N ILE A 197 -52.63 -22.31 46.52
CA ILE A 197 -52.15 -23.60 46.04
C ILE A 197 -51.38 -23.48 44.72
N ASN A 198 -51.92 -22.78 43.72
CA ASN A 198 -51.45 -22.89 42.34
C ASN A 198 -50.60 -21.71 41.85
N ASP A 199 -50.91 -20.50 42.28
CA ASP A 199 -50.28 -19.29 41.77
C ASP A 199 -48.84 -19.17 42.27
N THR A 200 -47.83 -19.38 41.43
CA THR A 200 -46.43 -19.26 41.87
C THR A 200 -45.98 -17.82 42.01
N SER A 201 -46.69 -16.85 41.43
CA SER A 201 -46.27 -15.45 41.37
C SER A 201 -46.33 -14.73 42.72
N ASN A 202 -47.15 -15.22 43.65
CA ASN A 202 -47.26 -14.72 45.01
C ASN A 202 -46.45 -15.57 46.04
N LYS A 203 -45.52 -16.41 45.57
CA LYS A 203 -44.74 -17.31 46.41
C LYS A 203 -43.27 -17.00 46.29
N THR A 204 -42.58 -16.91 47.42
CA THR A 204 -41.14 -16.64 47.47
C THR A 204 -40.43 -17.67 48.32
N TRP A 205 -39.31 -18.21 47.82
CA TRP A 205 -38.42 -19.02 48.63
C TRP A 205 -37.66 -18.14 49.61
N ILE A 206 -37.85 -18.36 50.91
CA ILE A 206 -36.98 -17.77 51.94
C ILE A 206 -35.66 -18.54 51.97
N HIS A 207 -35.72 -19.87 51.88
CA HIS A 207 -34.53 -20.71 51.76
C HIS A 207 -34.83 -21.98 50.98
N ASN A 208 -33.97 -22.30 50.01
CA ASN A 208 -34.05 -23.51 49.21
C ASN A 208 -32.73 -24.30 49.31
N PRO A 209 -32.61 -25.28 50.22
CA PRO A 209 -31.38 -26.05 50.41
C PRO A 209 -30.85 -26.74 49.15
N LYS A 210 -31.76 -27.14 48.24
CA LYS A 210 -31.37 -27.77 46.98
C LYS A 210 -30.72 -26.76 46.03
N LEU A 211 -31.21 -25.52 46.00
CA LEU A 211 -30.62 -24.45 45.21
C LEU A 211 -29.21 -24.12 45.72
N GLU A 212 -29.05 -23.97 47.03
CA GLU A 212 -27.75 -23.67 47.65
C GLU A 212 -26.71 -24.76 47.33
N CYS A 213 -27.09 -26.02 47.51
CA CYS A 213 -26.19 -27.14 47.22
C CYS A 213 -25.75 -27.18 45.74
N LEU A 214 -26.68 -26.95 44.81
CA LEU A 214 -26.37 -26.90 43.39
C LEU A 214 -25.52 -25.66 43.03
N TYR A 215 -25.76 -24.53 43.69
CA TYR A 215 -24.97 -23.30 43.53
C TYR A 215 -23.53 -23.51 43.98
N GLU A 216 -23.30 -24.11 45.16
CA GLU A 216 -21.97 -24.45 45.67
C GLU A 216 -21.22 -25.39 44.72
N GLN A 217 -21.90 -26.43 44.21
CA GLN A 217 -21.33 -27.33 43.18
C GLN A 217 -20.97 -26.58 41.89
N GLY A 218 -21.80 -25.63 41.47
CA GLY A 218 -21.52 -24.77 40.31
C GLY A 218 -20.27 -23.92 40.49
N ILE A 219 -20.08 -23.34 41.69
CA ILE A 219 -18.89 -22.57 42.05
C ILE A 219 -17.64 -23.45 42.04
N GLU A 220 -17.69 -24.64 42.65
CA GLU A 220 -16.56 -25.58 42.68
C GLU A 220 -16.17 -26.02 41.26
N GLN A 221 -17.14 -26.37 40.42
CA GLN A 221 -16.89 -26.75 39.03
C GLN A 221 -16.26 -25.60 38.23
N LEU A 222 -16.72 -24.37 38.45
CA LEU A 222 -16.17 -23.19 37.80
C LEU A 222 -14.72 -22.94 38.21
N GLN A 223 -14.41 -23.09 39.50
CA GLN A 223 -13.05 -22.99 40.04
C GLN A 223 -12.12 -24.04 39.41
N ILE A 224 -12.55 -25.31 39.35
CA ILE A 224 -11.77 -26.39 38.74
C ILE A 224 -11.46 -26.09 37.26
N LYS A 225 -12.47 -25.64 36.50
CA LYS A 225 -12.30 -25.27 35.08
C LYS A 225 -11.30 -24.13 34.92
N TYR A 226 -11.39 -23.10 35.78
CA TYR A 226 -10.49 -21.97 35.75
C TYR A 226 -9.04 -22.39 36.04
N ASP A 227 -8.80 -23.18 37.08
CA ASP A 227 -7.45 -23.63 37.46
C ASP A 227 -6.80 -24.52 36.38
N GLN A 228 -7.61 -25.36 35.71
CA GLN A 228 -7.14 -26.17 34.59
C GLN A 228 -6.69 -25.29 33.41
N GLU A 229 -7.45 -24.25 33.09
CA GLU A 229 -7.12 -23.34 32.00
C GLU A 229 -5.86 -22.53 32.30
N ILE A 230 -5.69 -22.03 33.53
CA ILE A 230 -4.47 -21.33 33.95
C ILE A 230 -3.25 -22.25 33.83
N LYS A 231 -3.32 -23.48 34.36
CA LYS A 231 -2.22 -24.46 34.25
C LYS A 231 -1.85 -24.77 32.80
N LYS A 232 -2.85 -24.89 31.93
CA LYS A 232 -2.65 -25.12 30.49
C LYS A 232 -1.92 -23.95 29.83
N GLN A 233 -2.34 -22.71 30.12
CA GLN A 233 -1.69 -21.51 29.60
C GLN A 233 -0.23 -21.38 30.06
N GLU A 234 0.05 -21.68 31.33
CA GLU A 234 1.41 -21.69 31.86
C GLU A 234 2.30 -22.73 31.15
N LEU A 235 1.79 -23.93 30.93
CA LEU A 235 2.50 -24.99 30.23
C LEU A 235 2.80 -24.62 28.76
N GLU A 236 1.84 -24.02 28.06
CA GLU A 236 2.04 -23.52 26.69
C GLU A 236 3.10 -22.41 26.64
N LYS A 237 3.09 -21.49 27.61
CA LYS A 237 4.10 -20.44 27.75
C LYS A 237 5.50 -21.03 27.97
N GLN A 238 5.63 -22.07 28.81
CA GLN A 238 6.90 -22.76 29.02
C GLN A 238 7.39 -23.47 27.75
N LYS A 239 6.51 -24.21 27.06
CA LYS A 239 6.84 -24.87 25.79
C LYS A 239 7.32 -23.87 24.73
N LYS A 240 6.68 -22.71 24.63
CA LYS A 240 7.09 -21.65 23.69
C LYS A 240 8.49 -21.12 23.99
N LYS A 241 8.80 -20.86 25.27
CA LYS A 241 10.14 -20.44 25.71
C LYS A 241 11.21 -21.50 25.39
N GLU A 242 10.89 -22.77 25.59
CA GLU A 242 11.83 -23.87 25.31
C GLU A 242 12.16 -23.98 23.81
N ILE A 243 11.13 -23.90 22.95
CA ILE A 243 11.32 -23.90 21.49
C ILE A 243 12.20 -22.73 21.05
N GLU A 244 12.00 -21.55 21.64
CA GLU A 244 12.79 -20.36 21.34
C GLU A 244 14.26 -20.51 21.78
N ARG A 245 14.49 -21.07 22.98
CA ARG A 245 15.83 -21.42 23.47
C ARG A 245 16.55 -22.37 22.51
N LEU A 246 15.90 -23.46 22.10
CA LEU A 246 16.48 -24.45 21.18
C LEU A 246 16.79 -23.84 19.80
N LYS A 247 15.96 -22.91 19.31
CA LYS A 247 16.22 -22.18 18.05
C LYS A 247 17.46 -21.30 18.17
N GLU A 248 17.61 -20.58 19.29
CA GLU A 248 18.75 -19.71 19.52
C GLU A 248 20.05 -20.51 19.71
N GLU A 249 20.00 -21.65 20.41
CA GLU A 249 21.14 -22.57 20.53
C GLU A 249 21.59 -23.10 19.17
N LYS A 250 20.65 -23.57 18.34
CA LYS A 250 20.95 -24.00 16.96
C LYS A 250 21.55 -22.87 16.13
N ARG A 251 21.05 -21.65 16.27
CA ARG A 251 21.58 -20.45 15.58
C ARG A 251 23.02 -20.18 16.00
N LYS A 252 23.30 -20.15 17.31
CA LYS A 252 24.65 -19.93 17.85
C LYS A 252 25.63 -21.01 17.39
N SER A 253 25.21 -22.28 17.44
CA SER A 253 26.00 -23.41 16.95
C SER A 253 26.31 -23.28 15.45
N PHE A 254 25.32 -22.91 14.63
CA PHE A 254 25.51 -22.70 13.20
C PHE A 254 26.45 -21.52 12.91
N LEU A 255 26.33 -20.41 13.63
CA LEU A 255 27.23 -19.26 13.50
C LEU A 255 28.67 -19.62 13.89
N ALA A 256 28.87 -20.38 14.97
CA ALA A 256 30.18 -20.88 15.36
C ALA A 256 30.79 -21.80 14.28
N HIS A 257 29.97 -22.68 13.68
CA HIS A 257 30.39 -23.51 12.55
C HIS A 257 30.80 -22.67 11.33
N LEU A 258 30.06 -21.62 10.99
CA LEU A 258 30.45 -20.70 9.90
C LEU A 258 31.77 -20.00 10.19
N HIS A 259 31.94 -19.47 11.42
CA HIS A 259 33.17 -18.80 11.82
C HIS A 259 34.37 -19.75 11.71
N HIS A 260 34.25 -20.95 12.28
CA HIS A 260 35.31 -21.96 12.24
C HIS A 260 35.65 -22.37 10.79
N LYS A 261 34.64 -22.52 9.92
CA LYS A 261 34.88 -22.83 8.51
C LYS A 261 35.56 -21.70 7.75
N LYS A 262 35.18 -20.45 8.03
CA LYS A 262 35.82 -19.26 7.47
C LYS A 262 37.28 -19.18 7.89
N GLU A 263 37.57 -19.35 9.18
CA GLU A 263 38.94 -19.34 9.70
C GLU A 263 39.80 -20.46 9.08
N GLN A 264 39.28 -21.68 8.99
CA GLN A 264 39.96 -22.79 8.30
C GLN A 264 40.30 -22.44 6.84
N PHE A 265 39.37 -21.79 6.14
CA PHE A 265 39.57 -21.36 4.76
C PHE A 265 40.60 -20.24 4.65
N GLU A 266 40.50 -19.21 5.49
CA GLU A 266 41.42 -18.07 5.49
C GLU A 266 42.86 -18.47 5.84
N ASN A 267 43.02 -19.42 6.78
CA ASN A 267 44.32 -19.99 7.11
C ASN A 267 44.89 -20.81 5.93
N LYS A 268 44.05 -21.61 5.28
CA LYS A 268 44.47 -22.45 4.15
C LYS A 268 44.85 -21.63 2.91
N PHE A 269 44.10 -20.58 2.60
CA PHE A 269 44.24 -19.77 1.38
C PHE A 269 44.79 -18.36 1.67
N SER A 270 45.62 -18.21 2.71
CA SER A 270 46.05 -16.91 3.19
C SER A 270 46.76 -16.07 2.11
N ASN A 271 47.60 -16.71 1.29
CA ASN A 271 48.33 -16.04 0.23
C ASN A 271 47.42 -15.67 -0.93
N GLU A 272 46.56 -16.60 -1.35
CA GLU A 272 45.58 -16.39 -2.42
C GLU A 272 44.59 -15.27 -2.08
N ILE A 273 44.18 -15.16 -0.81
CA ILE A 273 43.32 -14.07 -0.34
C ILE A 273 44.05 -12.72 -0.39
N LYS A 274 45.35 -12.67 -0.08
CA LYS A 274 46.15 -11.43 -0.22
C LYS A 274 46.25 -10.99 -1.68
N GLU A 275 46.48 -11.93 -2.60
CA GLU A 275 46.51 -11.65 -4.04
C GLU A 275 45.14 -11.28 -4.58
N PHE A 276 44.07 -11.96 -4.15
CA PHE A 276 42.70 -11.59 -4.45
C PHE A 276 42.36 -10.19 -3.98
N ASN A 277 42.77 -9.78 -2.77
CA ASN A 277 42.55 -8.42 -2.27
C ASN A 277 43.32 -7.38 -3.09
N THR A 278 44.51 -7.73 -3.57
CA THR A 278 45.29 -6.89 -4.50
C THR A 278 44.57 -6.75 -5.83
N TYR A 279 44.09 -7.86 -6.41
CA TYR A 279 43.20 -7.85 -7.57
C TYR A 279 41.91 -7.06 -7.30
N ARG A 280 41.31 -7.13 -6.13
CA ARG A 280 40.00 -6.52 -5.90
C ARG A 280 40.10 -5.01 -5.68
N TYR A 281 41.09 -4.56 -4.92
CA TYR A 281 41.11 -3.19 -4.39
C TYR A 281 42.30 -2.35 -4.85
N LYS A 282 43.42 -2.94 -5.29
CA LYS A 282 44.60 -2.17 -5.71
C LYS A 282 44.60 -1.95 -7.21
N SER A 283 44.86 -0.70 -7.62
CA SER A 283 45.08 -0.33 -9.03
C SER A 283 46.39 -0.91 -9.57
N THR A 284 47.39 -1.09 -8.71
CA THR A 284 48.70 -1.67 -9.07
C THR A 284 48.58 -3.01 -9.77
N TRP A 285 47.59 -3.84 -9.42
CA TRP A 285 47.37 -5.11 -10.09
C TRP A 285 47.14 -4.96 -11.60
N ILE A 286 46.43 -3.90 -12.02
CA ILE A 286 46.21 -3.63 -13.44
C ILE A 286 47.55 -3.25 -14.09
N THR A 287 48.28 -2.32 -13.49
CA THR A 287 49.59 -1.86 -13.97
C THR A 287 50.60 -3.02 -14.08
N ASP A 288 50.64 -3.91 -13.09
CA ASP A 288 51.50 -5.09 -13.09
C ASP A 288 51.15 -6.03 -14.25
N ARG A 289 49.88 -6.14 -14.60
CA ARG A 289 49.40 -7.00 -15.69
C ARG A 289 49.49 -6.31 -17.06
N GLU A 290 49.53 -4.98 -17.14
CA GLU A 290 49.81 -4.26 -18.38
C GLU A 290 51.23 -4.58 -18.89
N ASN A 291 52.17 -4.86 -17.98
CA ASN A 291 53.51 -5.34 -18.36
C ASN A 291 53.50 -6.67 -19.12
N LEU A 292 52.41 -7.44 -19.11
CA LEU A 292 52.27 -8.60 -19.98
C LEU A 292 52.32 -8.22 -21.46
N ASN A 293 51.82 -7.03 -21.84
CA ASN A 293 51.90 -6.55 -23.22
C ASN A 293 53.35 -6.30 -23.66
N ILE A 294 54.21 -5.88 -22.71
CA ILE A 294 55.64 -5.68 -22.95
C ILE A 294 56.35 -7.03 -22.99
N ARG A 295 56.12 -7.88 -21.98
CA ARG A 295 56.75 -9.20 -21.86
C ARG A 295 56.41 -10.10 -23.05
N ASP A 296 55.16 -10.07 -23.49
CA ASP A 296 54.65 -10.95 -24.54
C ASP A 296 54.74 -10.29 -25.93
N VAL A 297 55.50 -9.20 -26.10
CA VAL A 297 55.61 -8.46 -27.38
C VAL A 297 55.95 -9.35 -28.56
N ALA A 298 56.82 -10.35 -28.36
CA ALA A 298 57.18 -11.33 -29.39
C ALA A 298 55.98 -12.21 -29.78
N LEU A 299 55.20 -12.68 -28.81
CA LEU A 299 53.98 -13.47 -29.04
C LEU A 299 52.89 -12.63 -29.69
N ILE A 300 52.72 -11.38 -29.27
CA ILE A 300 51.79 -10.42 -29.88
C ILE A 300 52.19 -10.18 -31.33
N ASN A 301 53.48 -9.93 -31.60
CA ASN A 301 53.98 -9.74 -32.96
C ASN A 301 53.82 -11.00 -33.81
N ALA A 302 54.09 -12.18 -33.26
CA ALA A 302 53.90 -13.44 -33.97
C ALA A 302 52.41 -13.68 -34.27
N ALA A 303 51.52 -13.44 -33.31
CA ALA A 303 50.07 -13.54 -33.51
C ALA A 303 49.57 -12.53 -34.55
N ASN A 304 50.05 -11.29 -34.48
CA ASN A 304 49.76 -10.26 -35.47
C ASN A 304 50.31 -10.62 -36.86
N GLN A 305 51.42 -11.35 -36.96
CA GLN A 305 52.01 -11.78 -38.25
C GLN A 305 51.35 -13.05 -38.81
N ALA A 306 50.97 -13.99 -37.94
CA ALA A 306 50.27 -15.23 -38.30
C ALA A 306 48.86 -14.98 -38.83
N HIS A 307 48.28 -13.82 -38.48
CA HIS A 307 46.96 -13.42 -38.91
C HIS A 307 47.02 -12.11 -39.71
N THR A 308 46.54 -12.13 -40.95
CA THR A 308 46.53 -10.93 -41.83
C THR A 308 45.53 -9.85 -41.37
N TYR A 309 44.82 -10.08 -40.26
CA TYR A 309 43.67 -9.33 -39.77
C TYR A 309 44.04 -8.14 -38.86
N LYS A 310 45.24 -7.56 -39.04
CA LYS A 310 45.86 -6.56 -38.14
C LYS A 310 45.01 -5.30 -37.90
N ASN A 311 44.09 -4.97 -38.80
CA ASN A 311 43.35 -3.69 -38.81
C ASN A 311 41.82 -3.87 -38.82
N PHE A 312 41.29 -4.93 -38.19
CA PHE A 312 39.85 -5.14 -38.10
C PHE A 312 39.17 -4.03 -37.27
N HIS A 313 38.68 -3.00 -37.96
CA HIS A 313 37.80 -1.96 -37.43
C HIS A 313 36.37 -2.28 -37.85
N LEU A 314 35.54 -2.77 -36.93
CA LEU A 314 34.13 -3.01 -37.24
C LEU A 314 33.30 -1.77 -36.89
N PHE A 315 32.71 -1.17 -37.93
CA PHE A 315 31.71 -0.11 -37.82
C PHE A 315 30.31 -0.73 -37.82
N THR A 316 29.56 -0.54 -36.73
CA THR A 316 28.15 -0.97 -36.67
C THR A 316 27.21 0.22 -36.82
N LYS A 317 26.54 0.32 -37.98
CA LYS A 317 25.42 1.22 -38.37
C LYS A 317 25.57 2.75 -38.09
N PRO A 318 24.93 3.64 -38.88
CA PRO A 318 25.19 5.09 -38.87
C PRO A 318 24.86 5.84 -37.57
N TYR A 319 24.19 5.18 -36.61
CA TYR A 319 23.70 5.82 -35.38
C TYR A 319 24.50 5.46 -34.11
N GLN A 320 25.47 4.56 -34.17
CA GLN A 320 26.33 4.23 -33.03
C GLN A 320 27.78 4.58 -33.35
N LYS A 321 28.27 5.71 -32.81
CA LYS A 321 29.66 6.17 -32.90
C LYS A 321 30.62 5.29 -32.05
N LYS A 322 30.63 3.96 -32.21
CA LYS A 322 31.54 3.07 -31.50
C LYS A 322 32.30 2.16 -32.47
N ASN A 323 33.62 2.26 -32.44
CA ASN A 323 34.52 1.35 -33.14
C ASN A 323 34.73 0.11 -32.28
N TYR A 324 34.49 -1.08 -32.83
CA TYR A 324 34.79 -2.35 -32.16
C TYR A 324 36.05 -2.97 -32.76
N HIS A 325 37.00 -3.31 -31.90
CA HIS A 325 38.23 -4.03 -32.28
C HIS A 325 38.09 -5.51 -31.92
N ILE A 326 38.48 -6.43 -32.83
CA ILE A 326 38.49 -7.87 -32.54
C ILE A 326 39.44 -8.17 -31.38
N PHE A 327 40.63 -7.56 -31.38
CA PHE A 327 41.61 -7.70 -30.33
C PHE A 327 41.64 -6.43 -29.49
N THR A 328 41.50 -6.59 -28.18
CA THR A 328 41.53 -5.47 -27.24
C THR A 328 42.52 -5.76 -26.15
N SER A 329 43.49 -4.86 -25.99
CA SER A 329 44.50 -4.90 -24.93
C SER A 329 43.87 -4.78 -23.54
N GLN A 330 42.73 -4.07 -23.42
CA GLN A 330 41.95 -4.01 -22.18
C GLN A 330 40.52 -3.51 -22.42
N THR A 331 39.50 -4.28 -22.01
CA THR A 331 38.12 -3.78 -21.92
C THR A 331 37.59 -3.93 -20.49
N TYR A 332 37.96 -5.02 -19.82
CA TYR A 332 37.65 -5.27 -18.41
C TYR A 332 38.87 -5.84 -17.67
N LYS A 333 38.92 -5.62 -16.35
CA LYS A 333 40.00 -6.12 -15.47
C LYS A 333 40.12 -7.64 -15.55
N GLU A 334 38.98 -8.31 -15.68
CA GLU A 334 38.83 -9.76 -15.80
C GLU A 334 39.41 -10.33 -17.10
N ASP A 335 39.70 -9.52 -18.11
CA ASP A 335 40.31 -9.99 -19.38
C ASP A 335 41.79 -10.33 -19.20
N MET A 336 42.40 -9.83 -18.12
CA MET A 336 43.82 -9.95 -17.81
C MET A 336 44.13 -11.13 -16.87
N ILE A 337 43.19 -12.06 -16.66
CA ILE A 337 43.35 -13.17 -15.71
C ILE A 337 44.13 -14.36 -16.27
N PHE A 338 44.36 -14.44 -17.57
CA PHE A 338 45.28 -15.42 -18.16
C PHE A 338 46.72 -14.95 -18.00
N ASN A 339 47.70 -15.84 -17.77
CA ASN A 339 49.11 -15.45 -17.60
C ASN A 339 49.79 -14.93 -18.88
N VAL A 340 49.01 -14.50 -19.86
CA VAL A 340 49.45 -13.92 -21.13
C VAL A 340 48.63 -12.67 -21.41
N SER A 341 49.17 -11.74 -22.20
CA SER A 341 48.44 -10.55 -22.66
C SER A 341 47.04 -10.90 -23.20
N PRO A 342 46.00 -10.09 -22.92
CA PRO A 342 44.65 -10.30 -23.45
C PRO A 342 44.62 -10.50 -24.97
N VAL A 343 45.49 -9.79 -25.68
CA VAL A 343 45.61 -9.87 -27.13
C VAL A 343 46.00 -11.28 -27.56
N VAL A 344 46.92 -11.94 -26.87
CA VAL A 344 47.47 -13.24 -27.28
C VAL A 344 46.42 -14.34 -27.16
N TRP A 345 45.72 -14.44 -26.03
CA TRP A 345 44.72 -15.49 -25.87
C TRP A 345 43.48 -15.23 -26.75
N GLN A 346 43.14 -13.97 -27.03
CA GLN A 346 42.09 -13.61 -27.98
C GLN A 346 42.46 -14.02 -29.42
N HIS A 347 43.72 -13.82 -29.84
CA HIS A 347 44.22 -14.34 -31.12
C HIS A 347 44.08 -15.85 -31.19
N LYS A 348 44.40 -16.56 -30.10
CA LYS A 348 44.24 -18.01 -30.07
C LYS A 348 42.80 -18.47 -30.31
N VAL A 349 41.83 -17.75 -29.74
CA VAL A 349 40.40 -18.02 -30.01
C VAL A 349 40.10 -17.88 -31.50
N ILE A 350 40.55 -16.78 -32.12
CA ILE A 350 40.33 -16.52 -33.54
C ILE A 350 41.02 -17.57 -34.43
N GLU A 351 42.26 -17.93 -34.11
CA GLU A 351 43.02 -18.97 -34.81
C GLU A 351 42.27 -20.30 -34.81
N GLU A 352 41.82 -20.75 -33.63
CA GLU A 352 41.14 -22.03 -33.49
C GLU A 352 39.79 -22.08 -34.22
N LEU A 353 39.03 -20.97 -34.18
CA LEU A 353 37.69 -20.90 -34.79
C LEU A 353 37.74 -20.68 -36.31
N PHE A 354 38.62 -19.81 -36.81
CA PHE A 354 38.60 -19.37 -38.21
C PHE A 354 39.72 -19.96 -39.06
N THR A 355 40.92 -20.13 -38.49
CA THR A 355 42.06 -20.74 -39.21
C THR A 355 41.96 -22.26 -39.16
N HIS A 356 41.86 -22.84 -37.97
CA HIS A 356 41.78 -24.30 -37.80
C HIS A 356 40.36 -24.84 -37.96
N ARG A 357 39.32 -23.98 -37.97
CA ARG A 357 37.91 -24.35 -38.12
C ARG A 357 37.45 -25.44 -37.15
N LYS A 358 38.03 -25.46 -35.95
CA LYS A 358 37.69 -26.44 -34.92
C LYS A 358 36.40 -26.06 -34.22
N LYS A 359 35.64 -27.08 -33.83
CA LYS A 359 34.37 -26.91 -33.11
C LYS A 359 34.63 -26.90 -31.60
N TYR A 360 34.39 -25.74 -30.98
CA TYR A 360 34.46 -25.58 -29.53
C TYR A 360 33.12 -25.11 -28.98
N ASN A 361 32.74 -25.58 -27.79
CA ASN A 361 31.79 -24.88 -26.93
C ASN A 361 32.57 -24.04 -25.88
N LEU A 362 31.87 -23.22 -25.08
CA LEU A 362 32.50 -22.39 -24.06
C LEU A 362 33.45 -23.19 -23.15
N TYR A 363 33.03 -24.39 -22.71
CA TYR A 363 33.81 -25.21 -21.80
C TYR A 363 35.13 -25.70 -22.41
N SER A 364 35.05 -26.34 -23.57
CA SER A 364 36.22 -26.86 -24.29
C SER A 364 37.19 -25.76 -24.71
N LEU A 365 36.69 -24.59 -25.13
CA LEU A 365 37.52 -23.45 -25.50
C LEU A 365 38.22 -22.85 -24.28
N THR A 366 37.50 -22.63 -23.19
CA THR A 366 38.10 -22.09 -21.97
C THR A 366 39.17 -23.03 -21.41
N ASN A 367 38.94 -24.34 -21.40
CA ASN A 367 39.94 -25.30 -20.93
C ASN A 367 41.18 -25.36 -21.82
N LEU A 368 41.02 -25.20 -23.15
CA LEU A 368 42.17 -25.05 -24.05
C LEU A 368 43.04 -23.86 -23.63
N LEU A 369 42.42 -22.69 -23.43
CA LEU A 369 43.15 -21.48 -23.04
C LEU A 369 43.80 -21.60 -21.66
N ILE A 370 43.12 -22.21 -20.69
CA ILE A 370 43.70 -22.48 -19.37
C ILE A 370 44.89 -23.43 -19.50
N SER A 371 44.76 -24.51 -20.28
CA SER A 371 45.83 -25.49 -20.49
C SER A 371 47.05 -24.89 -21.20
N GLN A 372 46.83 -23.94 -22.10
CA GLN A 372 47.90 -23.35 -22.90
C GLN A 372 48.61 -22.19 -22.20
N TYR A 373 47.85 -21.32 -21.53
CA TYR A 373 48.39 -20.08 -20.98
C TYR A 373 48.41 -20.03 -19.45
N GLY A 374 47.66 -20.90 -18.78
CA GLY A 374 47.51 -20.87 -17.33
C GLY A 374 46.79 -19.64 -16.79
N LEU A 375 46.54 -19.66 -15.48
CA LEU A 375 45.99 -18.57 -14.68
C LEU A 375 46.95 -18.30 -13.52
N PRO A 376 46.91 -17.11 -12.88
CA PRO A 376 47.56 -16.93 -11.60
C PRO A 376 47.07 -17.98 -10.60
N ASP A 377 47.97 -18.53 -9.79
CA ASP A 377 47.66 -19.65 -8.89
C ASP A 377 46.48 -19.32 -7.97
N TRP A 378 46.42 -18.09 -7.44
CA TRP A 378 45.30 -17.64 -6.62
C TRP A 378 43.95 -17.66 -7.35
N VAL A 379 43.92 -17.31 -8.64
CA VAL A 379 42.68 -17.31 -9.44
C VAL A 379 42.18 -18.74 -9.56
N LEU A 380 43.07 -19.66 -9.95
CA LEU A 380 42.71 -21.07 -10.15
C LEU A 380 42.26 -21.70 -8.84
N SER A 381 42.99 -21.48 -7.75
CA SER A 381 42.69 -22.01 -6.41
C SER A 381 41.33 -21.53 -5.90
N LEU A 382 41.10 -20.20 -5.85
CA LEU A 382 39.86 -19.64 -5.33
C LEU A 382 38.66 -19.95 -6.23
N TYR A 383 38.84 -19.91 -7.56
CA TYR A 383 37.79 -20.28 -8.51
C TYR A 383 37.37 -21.73 -8.33
N THR A 384 38.34 -22.65 -8.27
CA THR A 384 38.08 -24.09 -8.13
C THR A 384 37.37 -24.40 -6.81
N GLU A 385 37.83 -23.83 -5.71
CA GLU A 385 37.19 -24.03 -4.40
C GLU A 385 35.77 -23.44 -4.41
N ASN A 386 35.57 -22.26 -4.98
CA ASN A 386 34.22 -21.68 -5.10
C ASN A 386 33.29 -22.54 -5.96
N GLN A 387 33.77 -23.11 -7.07
CA GLN A 387 32.98 -24.03 -7.91
C GLN A 387 32.65 -25.34 -7.19
N ARG A 388 33.57 -25.85 -6.37
CA ARG A 388 33.33 -27.03 -5.53
C ARG A 388 32.13 -26.80 -4.61
N TYR A 389 32.06 -25.65 -3.94
CA TYR A 389 30.90 -25.32 -3.10
C TYR A 389 29.63 -25.06 -3.91
N LYS A 390 29.70 -24.44 -5.11
CA LYS A 390 28.53 -24.34 -5.99
C LYS A 390 28.01 -25.72 -6.40
N LYS A 391 28.89 -26.69 -6.67
CA LYS A 391 28.52 -28.08 -6.98
C LYS A 391 27.83 -28.75 -5.78
N MET A 392 28.43 -28.67 -4.59
CA MET A 392 27.81 -29.17 -3.35
C MET A 392 26.45 -28.53 -3.09
N GLY A 393 26.30 -27.23 -3.37
CA GLY A 393 25.04 -26.52 -3.23
C GLY A 393 23.97 -27.04 -4.19
N ARG A 394 24.33 -27.37 -5.44
CA ARG A 394 23.41 -27.99 -6.40
C ARG A 394 22.98 -29.38 -5.94
N GLU A 395 23.92 -30.21 -5.49
CA GLU A 395 23.65 -31.56 -4.99
C GLU A 395 22.72 -31.56 -3.76
N ARG A 396 22.84 -30.55 -2.90
CA ARG A 396 22.03 -30.40 -1.68
C ARG A 396 20.80 -29.50 -1.86
N ASN A 397 20.54 -29.03 -3.09
CA ASN A 397 19.54 -28.01 -3.40
C ASN A 397 19.55 -26.79 -2.44
N ALA A 398 20.75 -26.33 -2.08
CA ALA A 398 20.94 -25.23 -1.16
C ALA A 398 21.13 -23.89 -1.89
N SER A 399 20.84 -22.78 -1.21
CA SER A 399 20.92 -21.41 -1.77
C SER A 399 22.31 -21.04 -2.29
N TYR A 400 23.37 -21.60 -1.69
CA TYR A 400 24.75 -21.33 -2.08
C TYR A 400 25.18 -22.00 -3.40
N LYS A 401 24.29 -22.73 -4.07
CA LYS A 401 24.51 -23.21 -5.45
C LYS A 401 24.82 -22.08 -6.45
N GLU A 402 24.33 -20.86 -6.18
CA GLU A 402 24.48 -19.70 -7.06
C GLU A 402 25.81 -18.98 -6.82
N TYR A 403 26.22 -18.80 -5.56
CA TYR A 403 27.36 -17.96 -5.19
C TYR A 403 28.59 -18.75 -4.71
N GLY A 404 28.42 -19.93 -4.09
CA GLY A 404 29.50 -20.87 -3.76
C GLY A 404 29.79 -21.01 -2.27
N MET A 405 30.96 -20.58 -1.78
CA MET A 405 31.35 -20.78 -0.38
C MET A 405 30.33 -20.15 0.59
N TYR A 406 29.54 -20.97 1.29
CA TYR A 406 28.42 -20.50 2.12
C TYR A 406 28.84 -19.80 3.42
N PHE A 407 30.08 -20.00 3.85
CA PHE A 407 30.70 -19.37 5.03
C PHE A 407 31.50 -18.10 4.68
N MET A 408 31.58 -17.75 3.40
CA MET A 408 32.16 -16.49 2.93
C MET A 408 31.06 -15.51 2.51
N ASP A 409 31.37 -14.23 2.53
CA ASP A 409 30.45 -13.20 2.04
C ASP A 409 30.14 -13.41 0.56
N LYS A 410 28.86 -13.26 0.17
CA LYS A 410 28.45 -13.41 -1.24
C LYS A 410 29.24 -12.49 -2.18
N SER A 411 29.57 -11.29 -1.70
CA SER A 411 30.36 -10.31 -2.46
C SER A 411 31.79 -10.81 -2.74
N PHE A 412 32.41 -11.50 -1.80
CA PHE A 412 33.70 -12.17 -1.98
C PHE A 412 33.58 -13.24 -3.06
N CYS A 413 32.60 -14.15 -2.94
CA CYS A 413 32.44 -15.26 -3.86
C CYS A 413 32.12 -14.84 -5.31
N HIS A 414 31.34 -13.78 -5.49
CA HIS A 414 31.02 -13.23 -6.83
C HIS A 414 32.19 -12.50 -7.48
N ALA A 415 33.10 -11.98 -6.67
CA ALA A 415 34.25 -11.22 -7.15
C ALA A 415 35.43 -12.09 -7.59
N ILE A 416 35.43 -13.37 -7.23
CA ILE A 416 36.43 -14.33 -7.71
C ILE A 416 36.30 -14.41 -9.24
N PRO A 417 37.34 -14.04 -10.00
CA PRO A 417 37.26 -14.01 -11.45
C PRO A 417 37.03 -15.40 -12.01
N SER A 418 36.15 -15.49 -13.01
CA SER A 418 35.85 -16.74 -13.70
C SER A 418 36.47 -16.74 -15.09
N PRO A 419 37.34 -17.72 -15.43
CA PRO A 419 37.88 -17.84 -16.78
C PRO A 419 36.78 -18.08 -17.82
N TYR A 420 35.71 -18.78 -17.43
CA TYR A 420 34.54 -19.00 -18.27
C TYR A 420 33.78 -17.71 -18.54
N ALA A 421 33.57 -16.88 -17.51
CA ALA A 421 32.95 -15.56 -17.71
C ALA A 421 33.81 -14.66 -18.60
N THR A 422 35.14 -14.74 -18.48
CA THR A 422 36.06 -13.96 -19.32
C THR A 422 36.00 -14.35 -20.78
N VAL A 423 36.13 -15.64 -21.09
CA VAL A 423 36.00 -16.13 -22.47
C VAL A 423 34.60 -15.85 -23.01
N LYS A 424 33.56 -16.04 -22.18
CA LYS A 424 32.17 -15.73 -22.56
C LYS A 424 32.00 -14.28 -22.99
N ARG A 425 32.47 -13.30 -22.21
CA ARG A 425 32.35 -11.87 -22.57
C ARG A 425 33.01 -11.59 -23.92
N TYR A 426 34.15 -12.22 -24.19
CA TYR A 426 34.82 -12.08 -25.47
C TYR A 426 34.02 -12.70 -26.63
N LEU A 427 33.44 -13.89 -26.45
CA LEU A 427 32.56 -14.49 -27.46
C LEU A 427 31.28 -13.66 -27.68
N GLU A 428 30.69 -13.11 -26.62
CA GLU A 428 29.54 -12.21 -26.72
C GLU A 428 29.90 -10.95 -27.53
N LYS A 429 31.11 -10.41 -27.32
CA LYS A 429 31.64 -9.31 -28.14
C LYS A 429 31.77 -9.72 -29.61
N LEU A 430 32.34 -10.89 -29.91
CA LEU A 430 32.44 -11.39 -31.30
C LEU A 430 31.06 -11.63 -31.94
N THR A 431 30.06 -12.00 -31.13
CA THR A 431 28.66 -12.18 -31.56
C THR A 431 28.02 -10.83 -31.91
N VAL A 432 28.20 -9.81 -31.06
CA VAL A 432 27.73 -8.43 -31.34
C VAL A 432 28.34 -7.88 -32.63
N ILE A 433 29.57 -8.28 -32.92
CA ILE A 433 30.29 -7.90 -34.13
C ILE A 433 29.80 -8.68 -35.38
N GLY A 434 29.08 -9.80 -35.21
CA GLY A 434 28.57 -10.62 -36.32
C GLY A 434 29.59 -11.60 -36.90
N LEU A 435 30.61 -12.00 -36.12
CA LEU A 435 31.61 -12.98 -36.58
C LEU A 435 31.20 -14.41 -36.26
N ILE A 436 30.51 -14.59 -35.13
CA ILE A 436 30.10 -15.90 -34.62
C ILE A 436 28.67 -15.83 -34.12
N ASN A 437 28.01 -16.98 -34.09
CA ASN A 437 26.82 -17.20 -33.28
C ASN A 437 27.20 -18.09 -32.09
N PHE A 438 26.97 -17.56 -30.89
CA PHE A 438 27.36 -18.15 -29.62
C PHE A 438 26.13 -18.56 -28.79
N SER A 439 26.14 -19.80 -28.31
CA SER A 439 25.25 -20.27 -27.25
C SER A 439 26.03 -21.06 -26.19
N PHE A 440 25.46 -21.19 -24.98
CA PHE A 440 26.16 -21.80 -23.84
C PHE A 440 26.48 -23.29 -24.01
N LYS A 441 25.60 -24.05 -24.69
CA LYS A 441 25.68 -25.52 -24.79
C LYS A 441 26.03 -26.02 -26.18
N ALA A 442 25.77 -25.24 -27.23
CA ALA A 442 26.09 -25.65 -28.59
C ALA A 442 27.54 -25.27 -28.95
N PRO A 443 28.13 -25.93 -29.96
CA PRO A 443 29.36 -25.47 -30.57
C PRO A 443 29.22 -24.04 -31.10
N ILE A 444 30.26 -23.24 -30.94
CA ILE A 444 30.40 -21.92 -31.54
C ILE A 444 30.38 -22.09 -33.05
N THR A 445 29.54 -21.31 -33.73
CA THR A 445 29.43 -21.32 -35.19
C THR A 445 29.96 -20.02 -35.75
N CYS A 446 30.71 -20.08 -36.84
CA CYS A 446 31.23 -18.90 -37.52
C CYS A 446 30.20 -18.44 -38.57
N GLU A 447 29.78 -17.18 -38.53
CA GLU A 447 28.83 -16.62 -39.49
C GLU A 447 29.49 -16.22 -40.82
N VAL A 448 30.82 -16.06 -40.80
CA VAL A 448 31.64 -15.74 -41.97
C VAL A 448 32.52 -16.92 -42.38
N VAL A 449 32.61 -17.16 -43.69
CA VAL A 449 33.38 -18.27 -44.29
C VAL A 449 34.89 -18.08 -44.11
N SER A 450 35.35 -16.82 -44.18
CA SER A 450 36.74 -16.41 -43.96
C SER A 450 36.76 -14.96 -43.52
N LEU A 451 37.63 -14.64 -42.57
CA LEU A 451 37.84 -13.26 -42.11
C LEU A 451 38.43 -12.37 -43.22
N LYS A 452 39.12 -12.93 -44.23
CA LYS A 452 39.64 -12.16 -45.39
C LYS A 452 38.53 -11.63 -46.30
N VAL A 453 37.57 -12.50 -46.64
CA VAL A 453 36.44 -12.14 -47.51
C VAL A 453 35.53 -11.12 -46.84
N HIS A 454 35.39 -11.21 -45.51
CA HIS A 454 34.65 -10.23 -44.73
C HIS A 454 35.33 -8.85 -44.70
N ASP A 455 36.67 -8.80 -44.68
CA ASP A 455 37.46 -7.55 -44.72
C ASP A 455 37.35 -6.84 -46.08
N GLU A 456 37.41 -7.59 -47.18
CA GLU A 456 37.24 -7.04 -48.53
C GLU A 456 35.85 -6.40 -48.71
N ASP A 457 34.78 -7.08 -48.27
CA ASP A 457 33.41 -6.57 -48.30
C ASP A 457 33.22 -5.31 -47.43
N LEU A 458 33.83 -5.28 -46.23
CA LEU A 458 33.78 -4.11 -45.35
C LEU A 458 34.59 -2.92 -45.90
N SER A 459 35.79 -3.16 -46.43
CA SER A 459 36.61 -2.13 -47.06
C SER A 459 35.91 -1.51 -48.27
N GLN A 460 35.24 -2.34 -49.08
CA GLN A 460 34.43 -1.87 -50.21
C GLN A 460 33.25 -1.01 -49.74
N LYS A 461 32.52 -1.44 -48.70
CA LYS A 461 31.46 -0.65 -48.07
C LYS A 461 31.95 0.69 -47.52
N GLN A 462 33.16 0.73 -46.97
CA GLN A 462 33.77 1.96 -46.46
C GLN A 462 34.10 2.95 -47.58
N LYS A 463 34.66 2.48 -48.71
CA LYS A 463 34.92 3.32 -49.88
C LYS A 463 33.63 3.95 -50.41
N LEU A 464 32.60 3.13 -50.61
CA LEU A 464 31.28 3.60 -51.06
C LEU A 464 30.69 4.67 -50.13
N TRP A 465 30.83 4.48 -48.81
CA TRP A 465 30.36 5.46 -47.84
C TRP A 465 31.16 6.77 -47.88
N GLN A 466 32.49 6.70 -48.00
CA GLN A 466 33.33 7.91 -48.12
C GLN A 466 32.98 8.69 -49.39
N GLU A 467 32.73 7.99 -50.50
CA GLU A 467 32.26 8.59 -51.75
C GLU A 467 30.90 9.27 -51.57
N GLU A 468 29.93 8.64 -50.89
CA GLU A 468 28.62 9.26 -50.60
C GLU A 468 28.75 10.54 -49.75
N VAL A 469 29.63 10.52 -48.74
CA VAL A 469 29.87 11.68 -47.87
C VAL A 469 30.49 12.83 -48.67
N GLU A 470 31.48 12.55 -49.52
CA GLU A 470 32.09 13.57 -50.38
C GLU A 470 31.12 14.10 -51.43
N GLN A 471 30.29 13.24 -52.04
CA GLN A 471 29.23 13.69 -52.94
C GLN A 471 28.24 14.65 -52.24
N LYS A 472 27.87 14.37 -50.98
CA LYS A 472 27.00 15.26 -50.20
C LYS A 472 27.68 16.60 -49.91
N LYS A 473 28.97 16.61 -49.59
CA LYS A 473 29.74 17.87 -49.41
C LYS A 473 29.82 18.68 -50.69
N LEU A 474 30.12 18.04 -51.82
CA LEU A 474 30.18 18.67 -53.14
C LEU A 474 28.83 19.29 -53.52
N LYS A 475 27.72 18.57 -53.33
CA LYS A 475 26.35 19.10 -53.57
C LYS A 475 26.06 20.32 -52.69
N ALA A 476 26.45 20.30 -51.42
CA ALA A 476 26.27 21.43 -50.52
C ALA A 476 27.10 22.65 -50.93
N HIS A 477 28.34 22.44 -51.39
CA HIS A 477 29.21 23.50 -51.91
C HIS A 477 28.64 24.12 -53.19
N ALA A 478 28.21 23.30 -54.16
CA ALA A 478 27.59 23.77 -55.40
C ALA A 478 26.33 24.62 -55.14
N LYS A 479 25.49 24.20 -54.18
CA LYS A 479 24.29 24.97 -53.79
C LYS A 479 24.64 26.36 -53.24
N ARG A 480 25.73 26.49 -52.47
CA ARG A 480 26.19 27.78 -51.95
C ARG A 480 26.72 28.68 -53.07
N ALA A 481 27.49 28.12 -54.00
CA ALA A 481 28.02 28.87 -55.14
C ALA A 481 26.91 29.43 -56.04
N ALA A 482 25.86 28.65 -56.33
CA ALA A 482 24.72 29.11 -57.12
C ALA A 482 23.99 30.31 -56.48
N ALA A 483 23.74 30.25 -55.17
CA ALA A 483 23.09 31.35 -54.44
C ALA A 483 23.93 32.65 -54.45
N GLN A 484 25.26 32.54 -54.48
CA GLN A 484 26.15 33.69 -54.54
C GLN A 484 26.03 34.41 -55.90
N LEU A 485 25.93 33.65 -57.00
CA LEU A 485 25.85 34.19 -58.36
C LEU A 485 24.53 34.96 -58.59
N GLU A 486 23.41 34.47 -58.07
CA GLU A 486 22.11 35.17 -58.14
C GLU A 486 22.15 36.57 -57.48
N ILE A 487 22.88 36.70 -56.36
CA ILE A 487 23.05 37.98 -55.66
C ILE A 487 23.88 38.97 -56.49
N GLU A 488 24.88 38.51 -57.24
CA GLU A 488 25.72 39.38 -58.06
C GLU A 488 24.98 39.93 -59.27
N LEU A 489 24.22 39.08 -59.98
CA LEU A 489 23.38 39.51 -61.11
C LEU A 489 22.37 40.60 -60.70
N ALA A 490 21.70 40.44 -59.57
CA ALA A 490 20.74 41.43 -59.07
C ALA A 490 21.39 42.80 -58.77
N LYS A 491 22.67 42.84 -58.39
CA LYS A 491 23.40 44.09 -58.14
C LYS A 491 23.81 44.80 -59.43
N GLU A 492 24.03 44.07 -60.51
CA GLU A 492 24.36 44.67 -61.82
C GLU A 492 23.14 45.39 -62.42
N ASP A 493 21.95 44.78 -62.35
CA ASP A 493 20.70 45.39 -62.81
C ASP A 493 20.39 46.70 -62.07
N GLU A 494 20.58 46.74 -60.75
CA GLU A 494 20.37 47.96 -59.95
C GLU A 494 21.34 49.09 -60.36
N ARG A 495 22.60 48.76 -60.67
CA ARG A 495 23.59 49.74 -61.12
C ARG A 495 23.22 50.36 -62.46
N ALA A 496 22.73 49.56 -63.41
CA ALA A 496 22.30 50.03 -64.73
C ALA A 496 21.13 51.02 -64.63
N LEU A 497 20.11 50.71 -63.83
CA LEU A 497 18.95 51.58 -63.58
C LEU A 497 19.35 52.93 -62.98
N LEU A 498 20.25 52.92 -61.98
CA LEU A 498 20.73 54.15 -61.35
C LEU A 498 21.57 55.00 -62.30
N ALA A 499 22.39 54.38 -63.17
CA ALA A 499 23.17 55.10 -64.17
C ALA A 499 22.27 55.88 -65.14
N ASN A 500 21.23 55.22 -65.67
CA ASN A 500 20.27 55.85 -66.58
C ASN A 500 19.52 57.02 -65.90
N ARG A 501 19.10 56.87 -64.64
CA ARG A 501 18.38 57.95 -63.94
C ARG A 501 19.25 59.18 -63.69
N ARG A 502 20.54 58.99 -63.37
CA ARG A 502 21.50 60.08 -63.18
C ARG A 502 21.64 60.92 -64.45
N ALA A 503 21.75 60.26 -65.59
CA ALA A 503 21.84 60.93 -66.89
C ALA A 503 20.61 61.81 -67.15
N LEU A 504 19.40 61.28 -66.94
CA LEU A 504 18.16 62.03 -67.17
C LEU A 504 18.03 63.29 -66.30
N LEU A 505 18.29 63.18 -64.99
CA LEU A 505 18.20 64.33 -64.08
C LEU A 505 19.21 65.41 -64.46
N TRP A 506 20.42 65.02 -64.86
CA TRP A 506 21.42 65.96 -65.33
C TRP A 506 20.99 66.68 -66.61
N SER A 507 20.46 65.95 -67.59
CA SER A 507 19.96 66.57 -68.82
C SER A 507 18.88 67.61 -68.52
N ALA A 508 17.93 67.27 -67.63
CA ALA A 508 16.81 68.16 -67.33
C ALA A 508 17.22 69.47 -66.64
N ASP A 509 18.28 69.46 -65.82
CA ASP A 509 18.80 70.69 -65.23
C ASP A 509 19.27 71.66 -66.34
N ARG A 510 20.01 71.16 -67.34
CA ARG A 510 20.56 71.98 -68.45
C ARG A 510 19.47 72.63 -69.30
N ARG A 511 18.31 71.96 -69.44
CA ARG A 511 17.17 72.49 -70.20
C ARG A 511 16.77 73.89 -69.74
N CYS A 512 16.60 74.10 -68.44
CA CYS A 512 16.10 75.38 -67.94
C CYS A 512 17.05 76.53 -68.27
N PHE A 513 18.36 76.30 -68.09
CA PHE A 513 19.38 77.28 -68.38
C PHE A 513 19.44 77.63 -69.87
N ASN A 514 19.42 76.61 -70.74
CA ASN A 514 19.54 76.83 -72.19
C ASN A 514 18.28 77.44 -72.83
N LEU A 515 17.07 77.06 -72.38
CA LEU A 515 15.83 77.58 -72.96
C LEU A 515 15.45 78.97 -72.42
N TYR A 516 15.71 79.23 -71.13
CA TYR A 516 15.21 80.43 -70.46
C TYR A 516 16.29 81.44 -70.07
N GLY A 517 17.58 81.07 -70.17
CA GLY A 517 18.72 81.92 -69.80
C GLY A 517 18.93 82.10 -68.29
N GLU A 518 18.14 81.41 -67.46
CA GLU A 518 18.09 81.57 -66.01
C GLU A 518 18.06 80.20 -65.30
N VAL A 519 18.39 80.20 -64.01
CA VAL A 519 18.30 78.99 -63.18
C VAL A 519 16.84 78.76 -62.80
N GLY A 520 16.30 77.59 -63.12
CA GLY A 520 14.94 77.19 -62.75
C GLY A 520 14.81 76.70 -61.30
N ARG A 521 13.63 76.19 -60.96
CA ARG A 521 13.24 75.61 -59.67
C ARG A 521 13.12 74.07 -59.73
N ARG A 522 13.50 73.36 -58.67
CA ARG A 522 13.49 71.88 -58.62
C ARG A 522 12.17 71.34 -58.08
N CYS A 523 11.54 70.42 -58.82
CA CYS A 523 10.34 69.76 -58.34
C CYS A 523 10.64 68.85 -57.14
N THR A 524 9.92 69.01 -56.02
CA THR A 524 10.16 68.21 -54.81
C THR A 524 9.77 66.74 -54.94
N ARG A 525 8.97 66.38 -55.96
CA ARG A 525 8.52 65.00 -56.20
C ARG A 525 9.43 64.25 -57.16
N CYS A 526 9.48 64.66 -58.44
CA CYS A 526 10.27 63.96 -59.44
C CYS A 526 11.75 64.37 -59.43
N GLN A 527 12.11 65.43 -58.70
CA GLN A 527 13.46 66.00 -58.62
C GLN A 527 13.99 66.59 -59.94
N ILE A 528 13.15 66.61 -60.97
CA ILE A 528 13.45 67.26 -62.24
C ILE A 528 13.34 68.78 -62.07
N GLN A 529 14.32 69.51 -62.58
CA GLN A 529 14.30 70.96 -62.61
C GLN A 529 13.38 71.50 -63.71
N THR A 530 12.67 72.57 -63.39
CA THR A 530 11.63 73.22 -64.20
C THR A 530 11.80 74.73 -64.08
N HIS A 531 11.13 75.52 -64.91
CA HIS A 531 11.16 76.97 -64.82
C HIS A 531 9.77 77.54 -64.49
N GLU A 532 9.70 78.76 -63.95
CA GLU A 532 8.41 79.40 -63.65
C GLU A 532 7.56 79.63 -64.90
N LYS A 533 8.24 79.86 -66.04
CA LYS A 533 7.64 79.97 -67.38
C LYS A 533 7.03 78.64 -67.88
N ASP A 534 7.40 77.50 -67.31
CA ASP A 534 6.75 76.21 -67.62
C ASP A 534 5.32 76.12 -67.00
N GLY A 535 4.92 77.10 -66.20
CA GLY A 535 3.63 77.13 -65.51
C GLY A 535 3.75 76.83 -64.01
N VAL A 536 2.62 76.95 -63.30
CA VAL A 536 2.58 76.86 -61.82
C VAL A 536 2.73 75.43 -61.30
N LEU A 537 2.56 74.42 -62.15
CA LEU A 537 2.71 73.00 -61.83
C LEU A 537 3.88 72.40 -62.60
N CYS A 538 4.50 71.34 -62.06
CA CYS A 538 5.63 70.69 -62.71
C CYS A 538 5.15 70.01 -64.00
N PRO A 539 5.68 70.36 -65.19
CA PRO A 539 5.20 69.77 -66.44
C PRO A 539 5.39 68.24 -66.52
N PHE A 540 6.33 67.70 -65.75
CA PHE A 540 6.65 66.26 -65.82
C PHE A 540 5.81 65.39 -64.90
N CYS A 541 5.53 65.86 -63.67
CA CYS A 541 4.83 65.06 -62.66
C CYS A 541 3.60 65.73 -62.05
N ASN A 542 3.23 66.91 -62.56
CA ASN A 542 2.09 67.73 -62.15
C ASN A 542 2.09 68.15 -60.67
N ASN A 543 3.25 68.11 -60.00
CA ASN A 543 3.41 68.52 -58.62
C ASN A 543 3.53 70.05 -58.51
N SER A 544 2.91 70.63 -57.48
CA SER A 544 2.96 72.08 -57.20
C SER A 544 4.13 72.51 -56.33
N GLY A 545 4.81 71.58 -55.64
CA GLY A 545 5.92 71.89 -54.75
C GLY A 545 7.25 72.03 -55.49
N PHE A 546 7.93 73.15 -55.27
CA PHE A 546 9.25 73.44 -55.83
C PHE A 546 10.19 74.00 -54.77
N ASN A 547 11.47 73.67 -54.92
CA ASN A 547 12.55 74.32 -54.20
C ASN A 547 13.29 75.26 -55.15
N GLU A 548 13.64 76.46 -54.67
CA GLU A 548 14.54 77.36 -55.40
C GLU A 548 15.94 76.78 -55.51
N ILE A 549 16.68 77.21 -56.53
CA ILE A 549 18.04 76.76 -56.78
C ILE A 549 18.95 77.98 -56.88
N ASP A 550 19.74 78.18 -55.84
CA ASP A 550 20.38 79.47 -55.59
C ASP A 550 21.84 79.51 -56.08
N ASN A 551 22.30 78.46 -56.77
CA ASN A 551 23.73 78.24 -57.06
C ASN A 551 23.98 77.89 -58.54
N MET A 552 24.61 78.81 -59.27
CA MET A 552 25.12 78.63 -60.64
C MET A 552 26.18 77.51 -60.84
N PRO A 553 26.99 77.07 -59.85
CA PRO A 553 28.02 76.04 -60.05
C PRO A 553 27.50 74.61 -60.33
N PHE A 554 26.18 74.37 -60.31
CA PHE A 554 25.60 73.05 -60.63
C PHE A 554 25.78 72.63 -62.09
N TYR A 555 26.02 73.59 -62.99
CA TYR A 555 26.03 73.34 -64.43
C TYR A 555 27.40 72.92 -64.99
N ASP A 556 28.50 73.38 -64.38
CA ASP A 556 29.85 73.16 -64.90
C ASP A 556 30.46 71.80 -64.53
N LYS A 557 29.95 71.12 -63.49
CA LYS A 557 30.57 69.87 -62.95
C LYS A 557 29.86 68.56 -63.35
N GLY A 558 28.94 68.62 -64.31
CA GLY A 558 28.41 67.45 -65.02
C GLY A 558 27.68 66.39 -64.16
N VAL A 559 27.36 65.24 -64.77
CA VAL A 559 26.60 64.12 -64.17
C VAL A 559 27.18 63.57 -62.85
N PHE A 560 28.41 63.92 -62.51
CA PHE A 560 29.16 63.38 -61.38
C PHE A 560 28.53 63.72 -60.03
N ILE A 561 27.85 64.87 -59.89
CA ILE A 561 27.12 65.22 -58.65
C ILE A 561 26.01 64.20 -58.37
N TYR A 562 25.34 63.70 -59.42
CA TYR A 562 24.31 62.67 -59.28
C TYR A 562 24.87 61.29 -58.92
N ARG A 563 26.19 61.08 -58.99
CA ARG A 563 26.80 59.83 -58.51
C ARG A 563 26.89 59.75 -56.99
N SER A 564 27.04 60.88 -56.32
CA SER A 564 27.23 60.99 -54.88
C SER A 564 26.00 61.48 -54.11
N CYS A 565 24.97 62.00 -54.79
CA CYS A 565 23.72 62.42 -54.13
C CYS A 565 22.65 61.33 -54.11
N HIS A 566 21.74 61.41 -53.13
CA HIS A 566 20.66 60.43 -52.97
C HIS A 566 19.52 60.58 -54.01
N TRP A 567 19.43 61.75 -54.67
CA TRP A 567 18.28 62.12 -55.51
C TRP A 567 17.93 61.12 -56.62
N PRO A 568 18.87 60.51 -57.38
CA PRO A 568 18.52 59.51 -58.39
C PRO A 568 17.81 58.29 -57.80
N ARG A 569 18.25 57.84 -56.60
CA ARG A 569 17.67 56.67 -55.93
C ARG A 569 16.27 56.97 -55.38
N THR A 570 16.03 58.18 -54.85
CA THR A 570 14.69 58.63 -54.43
C THR A 570 13.77 58.84 -55.62
N SER A 571 14.32 59.42 -56.69
CA SER A 571 13.58 59.79 -57.90
C SER A 571 13.13 58.56 -58.70
N LEU A 572 13.89 57.45 -58.70
CA LEU A 572 13.47 56.17 -59.31
C LEU A 572 12.12 55.65 -58.74
N LYS A 573 11.81 55.92 -57.47
CA LYS A 573 10.57 55.48 -56.84
C LYS A 573 9.35 56.34 -57.20
N ASN A 574 9.57 57.57 -57.66
CA ASN A 574 8.52 58.56 -57.95
C ASN A 574 8.64 59.04 -59.41
N MET A 575 8.92 58.10 -60.31
CA MET A 575 9.12 58.40 -61.72
C MET A 575 7.83 58.96 -62.34
N PRO A 576 7.87 60.12 -63.03
CA PRO A 576 6.74 60.53 -63.84
C PRO A 576 6.52 59.52 -64.98
N ASP A 577 5.30 59.49 -65.52
CA ASP A 577 4.96 58.69 -66.69
C ASP A 577 5.92 59.00 -67.85
N LEU A 578 6.38 57.97 -68.55
CA LEU A 578 7.35 58.07 -69.65
C LEU A 578 6.86 59.01 -70.75
N SER A 579 5.55 59.06 -70.99
CA SER A 579 4.92 59.96 -71.97
C SER A 579 5.14 61.44 -71.66
N ASN A 580 5.20 61.83 -70.38
CA ASN A 580 5.46 63.22 -69.98
C ASN A 580 6.96 63.59 -70.08
N LEU A 581 7.86 62.62 -70.26
CA LEU A 581 9.28 62.84 -70.51
C LEU A 581 9.62 62.99 -72.00
N GLU A 582 8.67 62.76 -72.90
CA GLU A 582 8.86 63.00 -74.35
C GLU A 582 9.04 64.50 -74.64
N LEU A 583 8.31 65.37 -73.93
CA LEU A 583 8.50 66.81 -73.99
C LEU A 583 9.95 67.20 -73.63
N LEU A 584 10.47 66.59 -72.56
CA LEU A 584 11.86 66.78 -72.14
C LEU A 584 12.82 66.24 -73.21
N ALA A 585 12.58 65.05 -73.75
CA ALA A 585 13.46 64.45 -74.75
C ALA A 585 13.54 65.28 -76.03
N ASP A 586 12.43 65.88 -76.49
CA ASP A 586 12.40 66.71 -77.68
C ASP A 586 13.04 68.08 -77.47
N GLU A 587 12.84 68.71 -76.32
CA GLU A 587 13.54 69.94 -75.94
C GLU A 587 15.04 69.70 -75.77
N LEU A 588 15.45 68.55 -75.21
CA LEU A 588 16.85 68.16 -75.05
C LEU A 588 17.57 67.92 -76.38
N LYS A 589 16.88 67.41 -77.42
CA LYS A 589 17.44 67.27 -78.79
C LYS A 589 17.82 68.60 -79.42
N GLN A 590 17.19 69.69 -78.98
CA GLN A 590 17.46 71.05 -79.48
C GLN A 590 18.61 71.72 -78.73
N LEU A 591 19.12 71.10 -77.67
CA LEU A 591 20.26 71.61 -76.91
C LEU A 591 21.57 71.16 -77.57
N PRO A 592 22.64 71.98 -77.48
CA PRO A 592 23.96 71.57 -77.94
C PRO A 592 24.42 70.29 -77.24
N ASP A 593 25.04 69.39 -78.02
CA ASP A 593 25.56 68.10 -77.58
C ASP A 593 26.34 68.25 -76.27
N MET A 594 26.17 67.27 -75.39
CA MET A 594 26.89 67.23 -74.13
C MET A 594 28.39 67.19 -74.44
N PRO A 595 29.25 68.05 -73.85
CA PRO A 595 30.67 67.77 -73.84
C PRO A 595 30.87 66.43 -73.11
N SER A 596 31.63 65.54 -73.76
CA SER A 596 31.87 64.15 -73.32
C SER A 596 32.43 64.05 -71.91
#